data_AF-A0A7V2JZY1-F1
#
_entry.id   AF-A0A7V2JZY1-F1
#
_cell.length_a   1.000
_cell.length_b   1.000
_cell.length_c   1.000
_cell.angle_alpha   90.00
_cell.angle_beta   90.00
_cell.angle_gamma   90.00
#
_symmetry.space_group_name_H-M   'P 1'
#
loop_
_entity.id
_entity.type
_entity.pdbx_description
1 polymer ?
#
loop_
_entity_poly.entity_id
_entity_poly.type
_entity_poly.pdbx_seq_one_letter_code
_entity_poly.pdbx_strand_id
1 'polypeptide(L)'
;MLGCIMSLGNRFKEFRKSIGMTQSELVKKYDYGREIISLIESDKTQPRLQFLYHLANDHNLNIHWLITGEGSMFGNEVPNLRELSERAARRDQLRDQAIQELQAENLELQRKLIQCQERLIAKPFVTP
;
A
#
# COMPACT_ATOMS: atom_id res chain seq x y z
N MET A 1 16.37 24.25 17.79
CA MET A 1 16.46 23.78 16.38
C MET A 1 15.09 23.28 15.97
N LEU A 2 14.28 24.13 15.32
CA LEU A 2 13.06 23.65 14.68
C LEU A 2 13.47 22.98 13.37
N GLY A 3 13.31 21.66 13.30
CA GLY A 3 13.42 20.92 12.05
C GLY A 3 12.43 21.51 11.06
N CYS A 4 12.95 22.12 10.00
CA CYS A 4 12.16 22.80 8.99
C CYS A 4 11.28 21.77 8.27
N ILE A 5 9.96 21.85 8.42
CA ILE A 5 9.03 21.09 7.58
C ILE A 5 9.27 21.54 6.15
N MET A 6 9.72 20.63 5.29
CA MET A 6 9.89 20.93 3.87
C MET A 6 8.52 21.22 3.23
N SER A 7 8.42 22.29 2.45
CA SER A 7 7.24 22.62 1.66
C SER A 7 7.14 21.76 0.39
N LEU A 8 6.00 21.83 -0.29
CA LEU A 8 5.79 21.16 -1.57
C LEU A 8 6.76 21.67 -2.64
N GLY A 9 6.98 22.98 -2.72
CA GLY A 9 7.92 23.58 -3.66
C GLY A 9 9.34 23.09 -3.46
N ASN A 10 9.77 22.91 -2.21
CA ASN A 10 11.07 22.33 -1.89
C ASN A 10 11.17 20.86 -2.33
N ARG A 11 10.15 20.04 -2.07
CA ARG A 11 10.11 18.63 -2.54
C ARG A 11 10.07 18.54 -4.07
N PHE A 12 9.32 19.42 -4.73
CA PHE A 12 9.28 19.49 -6.18
C PHE A 12 10.66 19.79 -6.76
N LYS A 13 11.37 20.75 -6.17
CA LYS A 13 12.74 21.11 -6.55
C LYS A 13 13.72 19.96 -6.33
N GLU A 14 13.58 19.24 -5.22
CA GLU A 14 14.38 18.06 -4.90
C GLU A 14 14.18 16.96 -5.94
N PHE A 15 12.92 16.63 -6.26
CA PHE A 15 12.59 15.69 -7.31
C PHE A 15 13.13 16.10 -8.68
N ARG A 16 12.95 17.36 -9.10
CA ARG A 16 13.48 17.82 -10.39
C ARG A 16 15.00 17.65 -10.47
N LYS A 17 15.71 17.93 -9.38
CA LYS A 17 17.16 17.75 -9.30
C LYS A 17 17.55 16.26 -9.31
N SER A 18 16.78 15.38 -8.67
CA SER A 18 17.09 13.95 -8.64
C SER A 18 16.97 13.30 -10.03
N ILE A 19 16.06 13.78 -10.89
CA ILE A 19 15.97 13.36 -12.29
C ILE A 19 16.92 14.11 -13.24
N GLY A 20 17.81 14.97 -12.71
CA GLY A 20 18.85 15.65 -13.47
C GLY A 20 18.38 16.74 -14.43
N MET A 21 17.16 17.26 -14.29
CA MET A 21 16.60 18.25 -15.22
C MET A 21 16.71 19.68 -14.67
N THR A 22 16.98 20.64 -15.56
CA THR A 22 16.80 22.08 -15.29
C THR A 22 15.32 22.48 -15.33
N GLN A 23 14.97 23.65 -14.78
CA GLN A 23 13.60 24.15 -14.86
C GLN A 23 13.13 24.30 -16.31
N SER A 24 14.00 24.79 -17.20
CA SER A 24 13.68 24.99 -18.62
C SER A 24 13.49 23.69 -19.40
N GLU A 25 14.27 22.65 -19.10
CA GLU A 25 14.12 21.34 -19.74
C GLU A 25 12.79 20.68 -19.34
N LEU A 26 12.41 20.78 -18.07
CA LEU A 26 11.16 20.19 -17.59
C LEU A 26 9.93 20.84 -18.24
N VAL A 27 9.96 22.17 -18.44
CA VAL A 27 8.90 22.89 -19.14
C VAL A 27 8.84 22.49 -20.61
N LYS A 28 9.98 22.41 -21.30
CA LYS A 28 10.05 22.03 -22.72
C LYS A 28 9.51 20.63 -22.96
N LYS A 29 9.74 19.70 -22.03
CA LYS A 29 9.29 18.30 -22.15
C LYS A 29 7.75 18.18 -22.20
N TYR A 30 7.04 19.01 -21.45
CA TYR A 30 5.58 18.91 -21.28
C TYR A 30 4.79 20.11 -21.84
N ASP A 31 5.45 20.98 -22.62
CA ASP A 31 4.88 22.18 -23.25
C ASP A 31 4.09 23.10 -22.30
N TYR A 32 4.64 23.31 -21.10
CA TYR A 32 4.04 24.26 -20.14
C TYR A 32 4.62 25.68 -20.30
N GLY A 33 4.03 26.65 -19.59
CA GLY A 33 4.60 28.01 -19.52
C GLY A 33 5.95 28.02 -18.77
N ARG A 34 6.95 28.73 -19.31
CA ARG A 34 8.32 28.82 -18.75
C ARG A 34 8.39 29.17 -17.26
N GLU A 35 7.45 29.97 -16.77
CA GLU A 35 7.46 30.48 -15.40
C GLU A 35 6.88 29.49 -14.37
N ILE A 36 6.14 28.46 -14.81
CA ILE A 36 5.35 27.61 -13.92
C ILE A 36 6.23 26.89 -12.87
N ILE A 37 7.40 26.39 -13.27
CA ILE A 37 8.28 25.63 -12.38
C ILE A 37 8.84 26.51 -11.27
N SER A 38 9.25 27.73 -11.60
CA SER A 38 9.74 28.70 -10.61
C SER A 38 8.64 29.05 -9.60
N LEU A 39 7.40 29.24 -10.06
CA LEU A 39 6.25 29.51 -9.19
C LEU A 39 5.94 28.30 -8.28
N ILE A 40 6.04 27.08 -8.80
CA ILE A 40 5.86 25.86 -8.00
C ILE A 40 6.96 25.72 -6.95
N GLU A 41 8.23 25.83 -7.36
CA GLU A 41 9.39 25.68 -6.45
C GLU A 41 9.47 26.77 -5.37
N SER A 42 8.78 27.89 -5.57
CA SER A 42 8.67 28.98 -4.59
C SER A 42 7.34 28.98 -3.82
N ASP A 43 6.56 27.89 -3.92
CA ASP A 43 5.25 27.71 -3.28
C ASP A 43 4.21 28.80 -3.65
N LYS A 44 4.45 29.58 -4.72
CA LYS A 44 3.53 30.61 -5.23
C LYS A 44 2.36 30.02 -5.99
N THR A 45 2.51 28.80 -6.50
CA THR A 45 1.43 28.07 -7.17
C THR A 45 1.57 26.57 -6.95
N GLN A 46 0.45 25.86 -7.07
CA GLN A 46 0.43 24.40 -7.00
C GLN A 46 0.55 23.79 -8.40
N PRO A 47 1.24 22.65 -8.56
CA PRO A 47 1.27 21.93 -9.83
C PRO A 47 -0.13 21.45 -10.21
N ARG A 48 -0.50 21.62 -11.48
CA ARG A 48 -1.80 21.16 -11.99
C ARG A 48 -1.84 19.63 -12.06
N LEU A 49 -3.03 19.06 -11.95
CA LEU A 49 -3.24 17.61 -11.98
C LEU A 49 -2.61 16.94 -13.22
N GLN A 50 -2.79 17.53 -14.41
CA GLN A 50 -2.20 16.99 -15.64
C GLN A 50 -0.66 16.94 -15.57
N PHE A 51 -0.04 17.92 -14.93
CA PHE A 51 1.40 17.94 -14.77
C PHE A 51 1.86 16.85 -13.80
N LEU A 52 1.16 16.71 -12.67
CA LEU A 52 1.40 15.63 -11.71
C LEU A 52 1.26 14.25 -12.36
N TYR A 53 0.27 14.06 -13.21
CA TYR A 53 0.06 12.81 -13.96
C TYR A 53 1.26 12.48 -14.86
N HIS A 54 1.77 13.45 -15.62
CA HIS A 54 2.96 13.24 -16.43
C HIS A 54 4.19 12.91 -15.59
N LEU A 55 4.40 13.61 -14.47
CA LEU A 55 5.54 13.33 -13.58
C LEU A 55 5.45 11.93 -12.94
N ALA A 56 4.25 11.51 -12.53
CA ALA A 56 4.03 10.17 -12.00
C ALA A 56 4.36 9.09 -13.03
N ASN A 57 3.87 9.23 -14.26
CA ASN A 57 4.02 8.21 -15.29
C ASN A 57 5.43 8.16 -15.89
N ASP A 58 6.02 9.32 -16.20
CA ASP A 58 7.29 9.37 -16.94
C ASP A 58 8.51 9.16 -16.03
N HIS A 59 8.37 9.51 -14.74
CA HIS A 59 9.48 9.53 -13.80
C HIS A 59 9.20 8.70 -12.54
N ASN A 60 8.12 7.92 -12.51
CA ASN A 60 7.71 7.13 -11.36
C ASN A 60 7.65 7.97 -10.07
N LEU A 61 7.24 9.23 -10.16
CA LEU A 61 7.13 10.12 -9.00
C LEU A 61 6.00 9.65 -8.09
N ASN A 62 6.29 9.46 -6.81
CA ASN A 62 5.28 9.22 -5.79
C ASN A 62 4.57 10.54 -5.44
N ILE A 63 3.35 10.71 -5.92
CA ILE A 63 2.53 11.91 -5.67
C ILE A 63 2.19 12.06 -4.18
N HIS A 64 2.04 10.96 -3.44
CA HIS A 64 1.82 11.01 -2.00
C HIS A 64 3.00 11.70 -1.31
N TRP A 65 4.24 11.27 -1.60
CA TRP A 65 5.44 11.91 -1.07
C TRP A 65 5.54 13.38 -1.46
N LEU A 66 5.23 13.74 -2.71
CA LEU A 66 5.27 15.15 -3.14
C LEU A 66 4.33 16.03 -2.30
N ILE A 67 3.15 15.53 -1.96
CA ILE A 67 2.12 16.28 -1.24
C ILE A 67 2.35 16.27 0.28
N THR A 68 2.60 15.10 0.87
CA THR A 68 2.68 14.92 2.33
C THR A 68 4.10 15.02 2.87
N GLY A 69 5.10 14.74 2.04
CA GLY A 69 6.48 14.52 2.47
C GLY A 69 6.72 13.16 3.12
N GLU A 70 5.72 12.28 3.12
CA GLU A 70 5.80 10.95 3.73
C GLU A 70 6.13 9.88 2.68
N GLY A 71 6.94 8.90 3.08
CA GLY A 71 7.36 7.80 2.21
C GLY A 71 8.54 8.16 1.29
N SER A 72 8.67 7.39 0.21
CA SER A 72 9.78 7.51 -0.75
C SER A 72 9.42 8.44 -1.91
N MET A 73 10.39 9.19 -2.43
CA MET A 73 10.23 10.11 -3.56
C MET A 73 9.73 9.42 -4.82
N PHE A 74 10.30 8.25 -5.14
CA PHE A 74 9.84 7.44 -6.24
C PHE A 74 8.82 6.41 -5.75
N GLY A 75 7.84 6.09 -6.59
CA GLY A 75 6.97 4.94 -6.37
C GLY A 75 7.84 3.69 -6.20
N ASN A 76 7.42 2.79 -5.31
CA ASN A 76 8.09 1.51 -5.18
C ASN A 76 8.27 0.90 -6.57
N GLU A 77 9.46 0.36 -6.86
CA GLU A 77 9.67 -0.48 -8.04
C GLU A 77 8.48 -1.42 -8.15
N VAL A 78 7.93 -1.57 -9.36
CA VAL A 78 6.83 -2.51 -9.63
C VAL A 78 7.21 -3.81 -8.93
N PRO A 79 6.50 -4.23 -7.86
CA PRO A 79 6.99 -5.33 -7.04
C PRO A 79 7.14 -6.52 -7.95
N ASN A 80 8.28 -7.21 -7.84
CA ASN A 80 8.64 -8.28 -8.75
C ASN A 80 7.44 -9.24 -8.86
N LEU A 81 6.88 -9.36 -10.07
CA LEU A 81 5.64 -10.10 -10.31
C LEU A 81 5.74 -11.54 -9.79
N ARG A 82 6.95 -12.12 -9.84
CA ARG A 82 7.24 -13.44 -9.25
C ARG A 82 7.09 -13.43 -7.73
N GLU A 83 7.72 -12.46 -7.05
CA GLU A 83 7.64 -12.33 -5.60
C GLU A 83 6.19 -12.12 -5.13
N LEU A 84 5.41 -11.30 -5.84
CA LEU A 84 3.98 -11.11 -5.55
C LEU A 84 3.19 -12.42 -5.70
N SER A 85 3.44 -13.18 -6.76
CA SER A 85 2.77 -14.47 -6.99
C SER A 85 3.12 -15.50 -5.90
N GLU A 86 4.38 -15.54 -5.47
CA GLU A 86 4.84 -16.43 -4.39
C GLU A 86 4.26 -16.04 -3.04
N ARG A 87 4.11 -14.74 -2.78
CA ARG A 87 3.45 -14.25 -1.55
C ARG A 87 1.97 -14.58 -1.54
N ALA A 88 1.29 -14.45 -2.67
CA ALA A 88 -0.11 -14.84 -2.81
C ALA A 88 -0.29 -16.34 -2.58
N ALA A 89 0.53 -17.18 -3.24
CA ALA A 89 0.49 -18.63 -3.08
C ALA A 89 0.75 -19.07 -1.63
N ARG A 90 1.75 -18.47 -0.95
CA ARG A 90 2.03 -18.73 0.47
C ARG A 90 0.84 -18.40 1.36
N ARG A 91 0.17 -17.27 1.11
CA ARG A 91 -1.01 -16.86 1.87
C ARG A 91 -2.17 -17.84 1.66
N ASP A 92 -2.41 -18.27 0.43
CA ASP A 92 -3.48 -19.20 0.13
C ASP A 92 -3.23 -20.57 0.77
N GLN A 93 -2.00 -21.07 0.72
CA GLN A 93 -1.60 -22.30 1.41
C GLN A 93 -1.84 -22.21 2.94
N LEU A 94 -1.44 -21.11 3.57
CA LEU A 94 -1.66 -20.89 5.01
C LEU A 94 -3.14 -20.84 5.37
N ARG A 95 -3.96 -20.19 4.52
CA ARG A 95 -5.41 -20.14 4.70
C ARG A 95 -6.00 -21.54 4.64
N ASP A 96 -5.60 -22.32 3.64
CA ASP A 96 -6.15 -23.66 3.43
C ASP A 96 -5.75 -24.61 4.57
N GLN A 97 -4.51 -24.49 5.09
CA GLN A 97 -4.08 -25.20 6.29
C GLN A 97 -4.93 -24.84 7.52
N ALA A 98 -5.13 -23.55 7.78
CA ALA A 98 -5.95 -23.10 8.91
C ALA A 98 -7.41 -23.56 8.79
N ILE A 99 -7.98 -23.59 7.58
CA ILE A 99 -9.33 -24.11 7.34
C ILE A 99 -9.40 -25.60 7.67
N GLN A 100 -8.40 -26.39 7.25
CA GLN A 100 -8.35 -27.83 7.53
C GLN A 100 -8.26 -28.12 9.03
N GLU A 101 -7.42 -27.38 9.75
CA GLU A 101 -7.30 -27.51 11.22
C GLU A 101 -8.62 -27.21 11.92
N LEU A 102 -9.25 -26.09 11.57
CA LEU A 102 -10.56 -25.72 12.12
C LEU A 102 -11.64 -26.75 11.78
N GLN A 103 -11.62 -27.33 10.59
CA GLN A 103 -12.54 -28.39 10.20
C GLN A 103 -12.33 -29.66 11.02
N ALA A 104 -11.07 -30.03 11.28
CA ALA A 104 -10.74 -31.19 12.12
C ALA A 104 -11.20 -30.99 13.57
N GLU A 105 -10.95 -29.82 14.14
CA GLU A 105 -11.39 -29.48 15.51
C GLU A 105 -12.92 -29.48 15.61
N ASN A 106 -13.61 -28.88 14.63
CA ASN A 106 -15.08 -28.91 14.59
C ASN A 106 -15.64 -30.34 14.55
N LEU A 107 -15.01 -31.23 13.78
CA LEU A 107 -15.42 -32.64 13.71
C LEU A 107 -15.23 -33.35 15.06
N GLU A 108 -14.11 -33.08 15.74
CA GLU A 108 -13.85 -33.65 17.07
C GLU A 108 -14.87 -33.16 18.11
N LEU A 109 -15.19 -31.87 18.10
CA LEU A 109 -16.20 -31.28 18.98
C LEU A 109 -17.59 -31.89 18.72
N GLN A 110 -17.96 -32.09 17.46
CA GLN A 110 -19.21 -32.76 17.10
C GLN A 110 -19.27 -34.20 17.64
N ARG A 111 -18.17 -34.96 17.53
CA ARG A 111 -18.10 -36.32 18.09
C ARG A 111 -18.26 -36.31 19.62
N LYS A 112 -17.57 -35.41 20.31
CA LYS A 112 -17.69 -35.24 21.77
C LYS A 112 -19.12 -34.90 22.17
N LEU A 113 -19.78 -34.01 21.41
CA LEU A 113 -21.17 -33.63 21.64
C LEU A 113 -22.12 -34.83 21.52
N ILE A 114 -21.98 -35.62 20.45
CA ILE A 114 -22.77 -36.85 20.23
C ILE A 114 -22.57 -37.82 21.40
N GLN A 115 -21.32 -38.08 21.80
CA GLN A 115 -21.01 -38.99 22.90
C GLN A 115 -21.58 -38.48 24.25
N CYS A 116 -21.60 -37.17 24.47
CA CYS A 116 -22.27 -36.58 25.64
C CYS A 116 -23.79 -36.80 25.60
N GLN A 117 -24.41 -36.62 24.44
CA GLN A 117 -25.85 -36.84 24.25
C GLN A 117 -26.23 -38.31 24.50
N GLU A 118 -25.47 -39.26 23.95
CA GLU A 118 -25.69 -40.70 24.17
C GLU A 118 -25.61 -41.07 25.66
N ARG A 119 -24.63 -40.54 26.38
CA ARG A 119 -24.49 -40.76 27.84
C ARG A 119 -25.64 -40.18 28.65
N LEU A 120 -26.22 -39.06 28.22
CA LEU A 120 -27.40 -38.47 28.87
C LEU A 120 -28.64 -39.33 28.67
N ILE A 121 -28.81 -39.87 27.45
CA ILE A 121 -29.94 -40.76 27.12
C ILE A 121 -29.82 -42.11 27.83
N ALA A 122 -28.60 -42.63 28.03
CA ALA A 122 -28.34 -43.91 28.67
C ALA A 122 -28.35 -43.88 30.22
N LYS A 123 -28.49 -42.71 30.86
CA LYS A 123 -28.64 -42.64 32.32
C LYS A 123 -30.03 -43.18 32.72
N PRO A 124 -30.13 -44.28 33.48
CA PRO A 124 -31.43 -44.79 33.90
C PRO A 124 -32.12 -43.74 34.78
N PHE A 125 -33.43 -43.57 34.60
CA PHE A 125 -34.27 -42.81 35.51
C PHE A 125 -34.25 -43.56 36.85
N VAL A 126 -33.40 -43.13 37.77
CA VAL A 126 -33.47 -43.60 39.16
C VAL A 126 -34.72 -42.95 39.73
N THR A 127 -35.83 -43.68 39.72
CA THR A 127 -37.02 -43.33 40.49
C THR A 127 -36.71 -43.45 41.99
N PRO A 128 -37.37 -42.64 42.86
CA PRO A 128 -36.92 -42.36 44.23
C PRO A 128 -36.76 -43.59 45.13
#